data_AF-A0A9W7EDY6-F1
#
_entry.id   AF-A0A9W7EDY6-F1
#
_cell.length_a   1.000
_cell.length_b   1.000
_cell.length_c   1.000
_cell.angle_alpha   90.00
_cell.angle_beta   90.00
_cell.angle_gamma   90.00
#
_symmetry.space_group_name_H-M   'P 1'
#
loop_
_entity.id
_entity.type
_entity.pdbx_description
1 polymer ?
#
loop_
_entity_poly.entity_id
_entity_poly.type
_entity_poly.pdbx_seq_one_letter_code
_entity_poly.pdbx_strand_id
1 'polypeptide(L)'
;MNWHKRSGLCTRKGELSELCSGLIKLCADVKTNKVPMKRFGRTEIQMPIVTCGGMRLQQMWMPDNLPISPKKINAECQNNLVECVRMSLSLGINHFETARFYGTSELQFVDAISSMIASGEIKREDVIIQTKVTPAATNEETFELSWRHMSKLVYIDLLSFHGASTVVTFKRIYSYNFIV
;
A
#
# COMPACT_ATOMS: atom_id res chain seq x y z
N MET A 1 0.89 -23.81 -6.66
CA MET A 1 1.28 -23.20 -5.36
C MET A 1 0.07 -22.46 -4.80
N ASN A 2 -0.47 -22.85 -3.64
CA ASN A 2 -1.72 -22.28 -3.09
C ASN A 2 -1.46 -20.96 -2.35
N TRP A 3 -1.48 -19.84 -3.07
CA TRP A 3 -1.14 -18.51 -2.55
C TRP A 3 -2.08 -18.03 -1.44
N HIS A 4 -3.35 -18.42 -1.50
CA HIS A 4 -4.40 -18.04 -0.53
C HIS A 4 -4.29 -18.72 0.85
N LYS A 5 -3.43 -19.75 1.00
CA LYS A 5 -3.26 -20.49 2.27
C LYS A 5 -2.16 -19.92 3.17
N ARG A 6 -1.41 -18.91 2.72
CA ARG A 6 -0.33 -18.29 3.52
C ARG A 6 -0.85 -17.03 4.21
N SER A 7 -0.74 -16.98 5.54
CA SER A 7 -0.91 -15.74 6.30
C SER A 7 0.15 -14.72 5.89
N GLY A 8 -0.23 -13.43 5.90
CA GLY A 8 0.71 -12.37 5.55
C GLY A 8 1.73 -12.10 6.63
N LEU A 9 2.73 -11.30 6.29
CA LEU A 9 3.90 -11.01 7.11
C LEU A 9 3.54 -10.27 8.41
N CYS A 10 2.49 -9.44 8.42
CA CYS A 10 2.08 -8.74 9.66
C CYS A 10 1.65 -9.71 10.77
N THR A 11 1.22 -10.94 10.43
CA THR A 11 0.76 -11.93 11.41
C THR A 11 1.92 -12.75 11.98
N ARG A 12 3.15 -12.54 11.50
CA ARG A 12 4.32 -13.33 11.88
C ARG A 12 5.16 -12.53 12.84
N LYS A 13 5.02 -12.86 14.12
CA LYS A 13 5.75 -12.22 15.20
C LYS A 13 7.26 -12.38 15.00
N GLY A 14 8.02 -11.29 15.13
CA GLY A 14 9.47 -11.30 14.98
C GLY A 14 9.98 -11.19 13.54
N GLU A 15 9.40 -11.94 12.58
CA GLU A 15 9.89 -11.96 11.18
C GLU A 15 9.93 -10.57 10.54
N LEU A 16 8.90 -9.74 10.79
CA LEU A 16 8.81 -8.40 10.22
C LEU A 16 9.89 -7.47 10.81
N SER A 17 10.14 -7.59 12.11
CA SER A 17 11.16 -6.83 12.84
C SER A 17 12.58 -7.28 12.46
N GLU A 18 12.80 -8.58 12.27
CA GLU A 18 14.07 -9.15 11.81
C GLU A 18 14.40 -8.69 10.38
N LEU A 19 13.42 -8.70 9.48
CA LEU A 19 13.59 -8.23 8.11
C LEU A 19 13.91 -6.72 8.08
N CYS A 20 13.23 -5.93 8.93
CA CYS A 20 13.53 -4.52 9.11
C CYS A 20 14.95 -4.28 9.65
N SER A 21 15.36 -5.03 10.69
CA SER A 21 16.69 -4.95 11.27
C SER A 21 17.79 -5.31 10.26
N GLY A 22 17.53 -6.33 9.42
CA GLY A 22 18.40 -6.72 8.32
C GLY A 22 18.54 -5.62 7.26
N LEU A 23 17.46 -4.91 6.93
CA LEU A 23 17.49 -3.79 5.98
C LEU A 23 18.28 -2.60 6.51
N ILE A 24 18.13 -2.24 7.80
CA ILE A 24 18.92 -1.17 8.43
C ILE A 24 20.41 -1.49 8.35
N LYS A 25 20.78 -2.73 8.71
CA LYS A 25 22.17 -3.19 8.64
C LYS A 25 22.72 -3.11 7.21
N LEU A 26 21.94 -3.56 6.23
CA LEU A 26 22.32 -3.46 4.83
C LEU A 26 22.52 -2.01 4.40
N CYS A 27 21.64 -1.08 4.80
CA CYS A 27 21.78 0.35 4.48
C CYS A 27 23.08 0.93 5.08
N ALA A 28 23.41 0.54 6.31
CA ALA A 28 24.68 0.93 6.95
C ALA A 28 25.90 0.39 6.16
N ASP A 29 25.83 -0.85 5.66
CA ASP A 29 26.90 -1.48 4.89
C ASP A 29 27.16 -0.77 3.54
N VAL A 30 26.10 -0.28 2.87
CA VAL A 30 26.24 0.54 1.64
C VAL A 30 26.60 2.03 1.91
N LYS A 31 26.92 2.38 3.16
CA LYS A 31 27.26 3.76 3.61
C LYS A 31 26.21 4.81 3.24
N THR A 32 24.95 4.41 3.14
CA THR A 32 23.84 5.33 2.89
C THR A 32 22.76 5.15 3.95
N ASN A 33 22.51 6.22 4.71
CA ASN A 33 21.49 6.18 5.77
C ASN A 33 20.06 6.35 5.23
N LYS A 34 19.91 6.63 3.93
CA LYS A 34 18.61 6.77 3.25
C LYS A 34 18.63 6.16 1.85
N VAL A 35 17.48 5.68 1.40
CA VAL A 35 17.26 5.23 0.03
C VAL A 35 17.33 6.43 -0.92
N PRO A 36 18.13 6.37 -2.01
CA PRO A 36 18.17 7.42 -3.00
C PRO A 36 16.81 7.68 -3.64
N MET A 37 16.51 8.95 -3.91
CA MET A 37 15.34 9.36 -4.67
C MET A 37 15.69 9.72 -6.11
N LYS A 38 14.72 9.53 -7.01
CA LYS A 38 14.79 9.89 -8.42
C LYS A 38 13.47 10.49 -8.87
N ARG A 39 13.52 11.45 -9.79
CA ARG A 39 12.31 11.98 -10.42
C ARG A 39 11.59 10.88 -11.20
N PHE A 40 10.30 10.71 -10.93
CA PHE A 40 9.47 9.74 -11.62
C PHE A 40 8.93 10.30 -12.94
N GLY A 41 9.64 10.05 -14.04
CA GLY A 41 9.21 10.45 -15.38
C GLY A 41 8.89 11.94 -15.48
N ARG A 42 7.68 12.27 -15.94
CA ARG A 42 7.16 13.65 -16.11
C ARG A 42 6.22 14.09 -14.98
N THR A 43 6.08 13.30 -13.91
CA THR A 43 5.17 13.64 -12.80
C THR A 43 5.79 14.64 -11.82
N GLU A 44 7.10 14.89 -11.94
CA GLU A 44 7.94 15.64 -10.99
C GLU A 44 7.99 15.07 -9.55
N ILE A 45 7.31 13.95 -9.28
CA ILE A 45 7.36 13.25 -7.99
C ILE A 45 8.79 12.75 -7.73
N GLN A 46 9.33 13.06 -6.56
CA GLN A 46 10.59 12.47 -6.07
C GLN A 46 10.29 11.08 -5.48
N MET A 47 10.67 10.04 -6.20
CA MET A 47 10.35 8.65 -5.89
C MET A 47 11.57 7.94 -5.30
N PRO A 48 11.45 7.23 -4.16
CA PRO A 48 12.52 6.38 -3.69
C PRO A 48 12.72 5.21 -4.67
N ILE A 49 13.98 4.80 -4.88
CA ILE A 49 14.28 3.64 -5.76
C ILE A 49 13.88 2.29 -5.14
N VAL A 50 13.42 2.29 -3.90
CA VAL A 50 12.87 1.15 -3.17
C VAL A 50 11.49 1.55 -2.66
N THR A 51 10.52 0.63 -2.75
CA THR A 51 9.13 0.83 -2.34
C THR A 51 8.75 -0.17 -1.26
N CYS A 52 7.76 0.16 -0.44
CA CYS A 52 7.20 -0.74 0.57
C CYS A 52 5.96 -1.45 -0.01
N GLY A 53 6.12 -2.69 -0.45
CA GLY A 53 5.10 -3.47 -1.14
C GLY A 53 4.09 -4.17 -0.23
N GLY A 54 2.80 -3.93 -0.45
CA GLY A 54 1.67 -4.40 0.36
C GLY A 54 1.18 -5.83 0.11
N MET A 55 1.58 -6.47 -0.98
CA MET A 55 1.02 -7.78 -1.42
C MET A 55 1.18 -8.90 -0.40
N ARG A 56 2.13 -8.76 0.55
CA ARG A 56 2.37 -9.74 1.61
C ARG A 56 2.20 -9.18 3.01
N LEU A 57 1.85 -7.90 3.18
CA LEU A 57 1.70 -7.28 4.50
C LEU A 57 0.31 -7.45 5.10
N GLN A 58 -0.67 -7.87 4.31
CA GLN A 58 -2.05 -8.05 4.72
C GLN A 58 -2.23 -9.15 5.77
N GLN A 59 -3.15 -8.94 6.71
CA GLN A 59 -3.57 -9.99 7.64
C GLN A 59 -4.29 -11.14 6.91
N MET A 60 -5.19 -10.82 5.98
CA MET A 60 -6.06 -11.79 5.33
C MET A 60 -6.03 -11.63 3.82
N TRP A 61 -5.94 -12.75 3.11
CA TRP A 61 -6.33 -12.86 1.70
C TRP A 61 -7.85 -13.01 1.64
N MET A 62 -8.58 -11.90 1.69
CA MET A 62 -10.03 -11.91 1.42
C MET A 62 -10.29 -11.49 -0.03
N PRO A 63 -11.15 -12.22 -0.77
CA PRO A 63 -11.55 -11.82 -2.11
C PRO A 63 -12.40 -10.55 -2.10
N ASP A 64 -12.43 -9.87 -3.24
CA ASP A 64 -12.76 -8.46 -3.49
C ASP A 64 -14.17 -7.98 -3.17
N ASN A 65 -15.04 -8.88 -2.72
CA ASN A 65 -16.50 -8.70 -2.81
C ASN A 65 -17.15 -8.21 -1.50
N LEU A 66 -16.38 -7.93 -0.45
CA LEU A 66 -16.95 -7.54 0.84
C LEU A 66 -16.28 -6.28 1.37
N PRO A 67 -17.05 -5.30 1.89
CA PRO A 67 -16.47 -4.27 2.73
C PRO A 67 -15.85 -4.96 3.93
N ILE A 68 -14.52 -4.88 4.03
CA ILE A 68 -13.81 -5.45 5.17
C ILE A 68 -14.06 -4.49 6.33
N SER A 69 -14.80 -4.97 7.33
CA SER A 69 -14.93 -4.24 8.58
C SER A 69 -13.54 -4.13 9.25
N PRO A 70 -13.05 -2.92 9.58
CA PRO A 70 -11.78 -2.73 10.29
C PRO A 70 -11.71 -3.54 11.61
N LYS A 71 -12.87 -3.84 12.22
CA LYS A 71 -12.98 -4.66 13.44
C LYS A 71 -12.44 -6.08 13.31
N LYS A 72 -12.16 -6.56 12.10
CA LYS A 72 -11.56 -7.89 11.86
C LYS A 72 -10.03 -7.89 11.83
N ILE A 73 -9.40 -6.71 11.87
CA ILE A 73 -7.93 -6.60 11.91
C ILE A 73 -7.48 -6.76 13.36
N ASN A 74 -6.57 -7.70 13.60
CA ASN A 74 -5.92 -7.94 14.88
C ASN A 74 -4.97 -6.77 15.19
N ALA A 75 -5.08 -6.25 16.41
CA ALA A 75 -4.31 -5.09 16.85
C ALA A 75 -2.78 -5.30 16.82
N GLU A 76 -2.29 -6.50 17.12
CA GLU A 76 -0.86 -6.82 17.04
C GLU A 76 -0.36 -6.79 15.58
N CYS A 77 -1.12 -7.35 14.63
CA CYS A 77 -0.78 -7.24 13.20
C CYS A 77 -0.80 -5.77 12.74
N GLN A 78 -1.76 -4.97 13.19
CA GLN A 78 -1.80 -3.56 12.83
C GLN A 78 -0.62 -2.78 13.41
N ASN A 79 -0.26 -3.02 14.67
CA ASN A 79 0.91 -2.40 15.30
C ASN A 79 2.21 -2.78 14.56
N ASN A 80 2.36 -4.04 14.16
CA ASN A 80 3.50 -4.48 13.36
C ASN A 80 3.60 -3.70 12.04
N LEU A 81 2.46 -3.44 11.38
CA LEU A 81 2.46 -2.64 10.16
C LEU A 81 2.85 -1.18 10.42
N VAL A 82 2.35 -0.57 11.50
CA VAL A 82 2.72 0.81 11.89
C VAL A 82 4.24 0.90 12.08
N GLU A 83 4.87 -0.05 12.77
CA GLU A 83 6.32 -0.08 12.92
C GLU A 83 7.05 -0.23 11.57
N CYS A 84 6.50 -1.04 10.65
CA CYS A 84 7.05 -1.13 9.30
C CYS A 84 6.96 0.19 8.53
N VAL A 85 5.85 0.92 8.63
CA VAL A 85 5.69 2.23 7.99
C VAL A 85 6.70 3.21 8.58
N ARG A 86 6.81 3.29 9.90
CA ARG A 86 7.78 4.14 10.60
C ARG A 86 9.22 3.83 10.19
N MET A 87 9.56 2.55 10.11
CA MET A 87 10.89 2.12 9.66
C MET A 87 11.15 2.45 8.20
N SER A 88 10.16 2.23 7.33
CA SER A 88 10.29 2.58 5.90
C SER A 88 10.61 4.06 5.75
N LEU A 89 9.87 4.92 6.47
CA LEU A 89 10.08 6.37 6.46
C LEU A 89 11.46 6.78 7.00
N SER A 90 11.95 6.14 8.07
CA SER A 90 13.28 6.43 8.63
C SER A 90 14.41 6.16 7.63
N LEU A 91 14.22 5.13 6.78
CA LEU A 91 15.13 4.77 5.69
C LEU A 91 14.89 5.59 4.41
N GLY A 92 13.94 6.53 4.38
CA GLY A 92 13.58 7.29 3.18
C GLY A 92 12.74 6.52 2.16
N ILE A 93 12.18 5.38 2.54
CA ILE A 93 11.19 4.61 1.77
C ILE A 93 9.81 5.18 2.10
N ASN A 94 9.40 6.21 1.37
CA ASN A 94 8.11 6.85 1.55
C ASN A 94 7.06 6.47 0.50
N HIS A 95 7.38 5.55 -0.41
CA HIS A 95 6.43 5.01 -1.38
C HIS A 95 5.86 3.68 -0.90
N PHE A 96 4.55 3.69 -0.61
CA PHE A 96 3.81 2.51 -0.18
C PHE A 96 2.88 2.05 -1.30
N GLU A 97 3.04 0.80 -1.68
CA GLU A 97 2.29 0.20 -2.78
C GLU A 97 1.27 -0.81 -2.26
N THR A 98 0.02 -0.65 -2.67
CA THR A 98 -1.03 -1.61 -2.39
C THR A 98 -1.88 -1.87 -3.64
N ALA A 99 -2.89 -2.71 -3.50
CA ALA A 99 -3.89 -3.00 -4.51
C ALA A 99 -5.17 -3.47 -3.81
N ARG A 100 -6.32 -3.27 -4.46
CA ARG A 100 -7.59 -3.81 -3.96
C ARG A 100 -7.54 -5.33 -3.74
N PHE A 101 -6.83 -6.03 -4.62
CA PHE A 101 -6.67 -7.49 -4.60
C PHE A 101 -5.62 -7.98 -3.59
N TYR A 102 -4.95 -7.09 -2.87
CA TYR A 102 -3.96 -7.46 -1.85
C TYR A 102 -4.63 -7.65 -0.47
N GLY A 103 -5.86 -8.18 -0.46
CA GLY A 103 -6.61 -8.45 0.75
C GLY A 103 -6.84 -7.20 1.60
N THR A 104 -6.45 -7.25 2.88
CA THR A 104 -6.65 -6.14 3.83
C THR A 104 -5.61 -5.02 3.75
N SER A 105 -4.65 -5.08 2.84
CA SER A 105 -3.50 -4.14 2.83
C SER A 105 -3.89 -2.67 2.61
N GLU A 106 -4.85 -2.34 1.74
CA GLU A 106 -5.35 -0.96 1.60
C GLU A 106 -5.79 -0.38 2.95
N LEU A 107 -6.61 -1.13 3.69
CA LEU A 107 -7.13 -0.71 4.99
C LEU A 107 -6.02 -0.50 6.00
N GLN A 108 -5.13 -1.48 6.09
CA GLN A 108 -4.09 -1.46 7.11
C GLN A 108 -3.09 -0.32 6.86
N PHE A 109 -2.72 -0.07 5.59
CA PHE A 109 -1.88 1.08 5.26
C PHE A 109 -2.58 2.40 5.51
N VAL A 110 -3.83 2.54 5.06
CA VAL A 110 -4.60 3.76 5.28
C VAL A 110 -4.77 4.04 6.77
N ASP A 111 -5.12 3.03 7.57
CA ASP A 111 -5.30 3.19 9.01
C ASP A 111 -3.97 3.53 9.71
N ALA A 112 -2.86 2.88 9.32
CA ALA A 112 -1.54 3.21 9.85
C ALA A 112 -1.14 4.66 9.53
N ILE A 113 -1.15 5.03 8.24
CA ILE A 113 -0.72 6.35 7.76
C ILE A 113 -1.66 7.44 8.32
N SER A 114 -2.97 7.26 8.28
CA SER A 114 -3.92 8.24 8.81
C SER A 114 -3.78 8.43 10.32
N SER A 115 -3.47 7.37 11.08
CA SER A 115 -3.22 7.49 12.51
C SER A 115 -1.95 8.30 12.82
N MET A 116 -0.88 8.11 12.03
CA MET A 116 0.37 8.87 12.13
C MET A 116 0.19 10.34 11.72
N ILE A 117 -0.66 10.62 10.73
CA ILE A 117 -1.04 11.98 10.35
C ILE A 117 -1.84 12.64 11.49
N ALA A 118 -2.83 11.94 12.05
CA ALA A 118 -3.67 12.45 13.12
C ALA A 118 -2.90 12.73 14.42
N SER A 119 -1.85 11.96 14.72
CA SER A 119 -0.96 12.20 15.86
C SER A 119 0.08 13.29 15.61
N GLY A 120 0.23 13.77 14.38
CA GLY A 120 1.26 14.73 13.97
C GLY A 120 2.65 14.14 13.79
N GLU A 121 2.79 12.81 13.74
CA GLU A 121 4.08 12.13 13.52
C GLU A 121 4.61 12.38 12.09
N ILE A 122 3.69 12.45 11.11
CA ILE A 122 3.99 12.73 9.71
C ILE A 122 2.94 13.67 9.11
N LYS A 123 3.26 14.28 7.97
CA LYS A 123 2.31 15.01 7.13
C LYS A 123 1.83 14.13 5.97
N ARG A 124 0.71 14.49 5.34
CA ARG A 124 0.18 13.71 4.22
C ARG A 124 1.17 13.69 3.05
N GLU A 125 1.81 14.82 2.76
CA GLU A 125 2.81 14.99 1.71
C GLU A 125 4.15 14.27 1.96
N ASP A 126 4.38 13.73 3.16
CA ASP A 126 5.58 12.93 3.44
C ASP A 126 5.51 11.56 2.77
N VAL A 127 4.33 11.13 2.31
CA VAL A 127 4.04 9.78 1.85
C VAL A 127 3.52 9.78 0.41
N ILE A 128 4.03 8.83 -0.39
CA ILE A 128 3.46 8.48 -1.70
C ILE A 128 2.65 7.19 -1.53
N ILE A 129 1.33 7.26 -1.65
CA ILE A 129 0.46 6.08 -1.63
C ILE A 129 0.04 5.69 -3.05
N GLN A 130 0.28 4.43 -3.40
CA GLN A 130 -0.14 3.87 -4.68
C GLN A 130 -1.15 2.74 -4.46
N THR A 131 -2.28 2.79 -5.17
CA THR A 131 -3.20 1.64 -5.25
C THR A 131 -3.48 1.22 -6.69
N LYS A 132 -4.00 0.01 -6.82
CA LYS A 132 -4.31 -0.68 -8.06
C LYS A 132 -5.72 -1.26 -7.96
N VAL A 133 -6.59 -0.91 -8.90
CA VAL A 133 -7.97 -1.42 -8.99
C VAL A 133 -8.12 -2.32 -10.21
N THR A 134 -9.07 -3.26 -10.23
CA THR A 134 -9.33 -4.04 -11.45
C THR A 134 -10.27 -3.31 -12.40
N PRO A 135 -10.13 -3.58 -13.72
CA PRO A 135 -11.11 -3.18 -14.72
C PRO A 135 -12.36 -4.06 -14.63
N ALA A 136 -13.24 -3.75 -13.67
CA ALA A 136 -14.49 -4.47 -13.43
C ALA A 136 -15.55 -4.20 -14.52
N ALA A 137 -16.64 -4.95 -14.49
CA ALA A 137 -17.74 -4.82 -15.45
C ALA A 137 -18.46 -3.46 -15.34
N THR A 138 -18.51 -2.91 -14.14
CA THR A 138 -18.96 -1.55 -13.83
C THR A 138 -17.77 -0.75 -13.30
N ASN A 139 -17.52 0.40 -13.92
CA ASN A 139 -16.32 1.18 -13.68
C ASN A 139 -16.31 1.81 -12.27
N GLU A 140 -17.46 2.28 -11.80
CA GLU A 140 -17.59 2.98 -10.52
C GLU A 140 -17.39 2.06 -9.31
N GLU A 141 -17.70 0.76 -9.40
CA GLU A 141 -17.73 -0.10 -8.21
C GLU A 141 -16.36 -0.36 -7.59
N THR A 142 -15.31 -0.65 -8.38
CA THR A 142 -14.01 -1.03 -7.79
C THR A 142 -13.24 0.15 -7.23
N PHE A 143 -13.27 1.28 -7.93
CA PHE A 143 -12.62 2.49 -7.44
C PHE A 143 -13.32 3.02 -6.19
N GLU A 144 -14.65 3.14 -6.19
CA GLU A 144 -15.40 3.61 -5.02
C GLU A 144 -15.16 2.75 -3.78
N LEU A 145 -15.02 1.43 -3.96
CA LEU A 145 -14.68 0.52 -2.87
C LEU A 145 -13.28 0.76 -2.27
N SER A 146 -12.27 1.06 -3.11
CA SER A 146 -10.96 1.50 -2.64
C SER A 146 -11.02 2.89 -2.01
N TRP A 147 -11.75 3.82 -2.64
CA TRP A 147 -11.85 5.23 -2.23
C TRP A 147 -12.52 5.40 -0.87
N ARG A 148 -13.54 4.60 -0.53
CA ARG A 148 -14.19 4.58 0.80
C ARG A 148 -13.22 4.50 1.98
N HIS A 149 -12.07 3.86 1.78
CA HIS A 149 -11.02 3.79 2.78
C HIS A 149 -9.95 4.85 2.51
N MET A 150 -9.44 4.92 1.28
CA MET A 150 -8.36 5.82 0.88
C MET A 150 -8.67 7.30 1.11
N SER A 151 -9.94 7.72 1.10
CA SER A 151 -10.35 9.11 1.30
C SER A 151 -9.92 9.69 2.66
N LYS A 152 -9.63 8.84 3.66
CA LYS A 152 -8.99 9.26 4.93
C LYS A 152 -7.63 9.92 4.73
N LEU A 153 -6.96 9.65 3.60
CA LEU A 153 -5.68 10.24 3.21
C LEU A 153 -5.85 11.47 2.31
N VAL A 154 -7.07 11.95 2.08
CA VAL A 154 -7.43 13.12 1.24
C VAL A 154 -7.21 12.92 -0.27
N TYR A 155 -6.12 12.28 -0.69
CA TYR A 155 -5.81 11.98 -2.08
C TYR A 155 -5.00 10.68 -2.22
N ILE A 156 -4.94 10.13 -3.43
CA ILE A 156 -4.06 9.02 -3.83
C ILE A 156 -3.00 9.58 -4.77
N ASP A 157 -1.71 9.34 -4.50
CA ASP A 157 -0.62 9.85 -5.34
C ASP A 157 -0.56 9.14 -6.69
N LEU A 158 -0.74 7.83 -6.69
CA LEU A 158 -0.63 6.99 -7.88
C LEU A 158 -1.79 5.97 -7.94
N LEU A 159 -2.61 6.08 -8.98
CA LEU A 159 -3.67 5.11 -9.29
C LEU A 159 -3.33 4.39 -10.59
N SER A 160 -3.53 3.07 -10.60
CA SER A 160 -3.34 2.25 -11.80
C SER A 160 -4.35 1.10 -11.87
N PHE A 161 -4.46 0.47 -13.03
CA PHE A 161 -5.27 -0.74 -13.20
C PHE A 161 -4.41 -1.99 -13.01
N HIS A 162 -4.94 -2.98 -12.29
CA HIS A 162 -4.30 -4.25 -11.99
C HIS A 162 -4.35 -5.21 -13.21
N GLY A 163 -3.71 -4.80 -14.30
CA GLY A 163 -3.60 -5.53 -15.56
C GLY A 163 -4.68 -5.21 -16.58
N ALA A 164 -4.30 -5.31 -17.86
CA ALA A 164 -5.19 -5.26 -19.02
C ALA A 164 -4.83 -6.43 -19.95
N SER A 165 -5.49 -7.56 -19.78
CA SER A 165 -5.14 -8.81 -20.49
C SER A 165 -6.06 -9.14 -21.67
N THR A 166 -7.16 -8.39 -21.85
CA THR A 166 -8.13 -8.60 -22.93
C THR A 166 -8.59 -7.28 -23.54
N VAL A 167 -9.08 -7.32 -24.78
CA VAL A 167 -9.71 -6.17 -25.44
C VAL A 167 -10.89 -5.62 -24.64
N VAL A 168 -11.66 -6.50 -23.98
CA VAL A 168 -12.78 -6.11 -23.11
C VAL A 168 -12.28 -5.31 -21.91
N THR A 169 -11.25 -5.81 -21.21
CA THR A 169 -10.66 -5.08 -20.07
C THR A 169 -10.03 -3.75 -20.49
N PHE A 170 -9.43 -3.69 -21.68
CA PHE A 170 -8.85 -2.45 -22.20
C PHE A 170 -9.94 -1.41 -22.51
N LYS A 171 -11.01 -1.80 -23.22
CA LYS A 171 -12.15 -0.91 -23.48
C LYS A 171 -12.78 -0.37 -22.22
N ARG A 172 -12.89 -1.18 -21.16
CA ARG A 172 -13.38 -0.75 -19.85
C ARG A 172 -12.51 0.33 -19.24
N ILE A 173 -11.19 0.14 -19.22
CA ILE A 173 -10.23 1.14 -18.70
C ILE A 173 -10.43 2.50 -19.37
N TYR A 174 -10.60 2.53 -20.68
CA TYR A 174 -10.78 3.78 -21.43
C TYR A 174 -12.18 4.40 -21.26
N SER A 175 -13.15 3.66 -20.73
CA SER A 175 -14.46 4.20 -20.38
C SER A 175 -14.57 4.64 -18.92
N TYR A 176 -13.51 4.50 -18.11
CA TYR A 176 -13.50 5.06 -16.76
C TYR A 176 -13.52 6.59 -16.84
N ASN A 177 -14.58 7.18 -16.29
CA ASN A 177 -14.65 8.61 -16.05
C ASN A 177 -14.39 8.81 -14.55
N PHE A 178 -13.12 8.97 -14.16
CA PHE A 178 -12.78 9.28 -12.78
C PHE A 178 -13.23 10.71 -12.51
N ILE A 179 -14.39 10.86 -11.87
CA ILE A 179 -14.78 12.14 -11.28
C ILE A 179 -14.06 12.19 -9.95
N VAL A 180 -12.97 12.96 -9.89
CA VAL A 180 -12.21 13.23 -8.66
C VAL A 180 -12.30 14.72 -8.36
#